data_AF-A0A1Q7S737-F1
#
_entry.id   AF-A0A1Q7S737-F1
#
_cell.length_a   1.000
_cell.length_b   1.000
_cell.length_c   1.000
_cell.angle_alpha   90.00
_cell.angle_beta   90.00
_cell.angle_gamma   90.00
#
_symmetry.space_group_name_H-M   'P 1'
#
loop_
_entity.id
_entity.type
_entity.pdbx_description
1 polymer ?
#
loop_
_entity_poly.entity_id
_entity_poly.type
_entity_poly.pdbx_seq_one_letter_code
_entity_poly.pdbx_strand_id
1 'polypeptide(L)'
;ASWPAWSADGKQIVFEFRPPDRIPQIWVMNADGSDQHLVFAEQDFGENRPSFSPDGTKLVFARCQLLVGDGDTCAIYTVGVDGTGLIAITTFQRDTTARSPMYSPDGTTIAFILSEDTAHGFHGVTYLVDADGSHLRRITEPEPCLIRPDWSPDGTKITTFAHFCNPQNETIAVMDAHGGHLQYLTDNGKDYFNGSHDRNPAFSPDGKFIVFERHTPDFSDSAIYVMKVDGGGLKPLAVLPRAKKTPPGSLNRRGRLKEIEDGGVIPRWGVAPE
;
A
#
# COMPACT_ATOMS: atom_id res chain seq x y z
N ALA A 1 6.07 -7.65 -11.33
CA ALA A 1 6.69 -7.15 -10.09
C ALA A 1 5.91 -5.95 -9.60
N SER A 2 5.82 -5.76 -8.28
CA SER A 2 5.09 -4.67 -7.64
C SER A 2 5.73 -4.30 -6.32
N TRP A 3 5.34 -3.15 -5.74
CA TRP A 3 5.81 -2.68 -4.43
C TRP A 3 7.34 -2.62 -4.29
N PRO A 4 8.07 -1.94 -5.21
CA PRO A 4 9.50 -1.79 -5.06
C PRO A 4 9.84 -0.85 -3.90
N ALA A 5 10.93 -1.14 -3.19
CA ALA A 5 11.54 -0.24 -2.22
C ALA A 5 13.07 -0.24 -2.38
N TRP A 6 13.67 0.93 -2.26
CA TRP A 6 15.12 1.11 -2.33
C TRP A 6 15.77 0.86 -0.97
N SER A 7 16.98 0.30 -0.96
CA SER A 7 17.86 0.39 0.21
C SER A 7 18.26 1.85 0.45
N ALA A 8 18.54 2.21 1.71
CA ALA A 8 18.88 3.59 2.07
C ALA A 8 20.12 4.13 1.35
N ASP A 9 21.06 3.25 0.99
CA ASP A 9 22.26 3.58 0.23
C ASP A 9 22.05 3.61 -1.29
N GLY A 10 20.84 3.32 -1.77
CA GLY A 10 20.46 3.32 -3.17
C GLY A 10 21.08 2.20 -4.00
N LYS A 11 21.69 1.18 -3.39
CA LYS A 11 22.37 0.10 -4.13
C LYS A 11 21.49 -1.09 -4.45
N GLN A 12 20.39 -1.30 -3.72
CA GLN A 12 19.52 -2.45 -3.88
C GLN A 12 18.05 -2.05 -3.98
N ILE A 13 17.27 -2.92 -4.60
CA ILE A 13 15.82 -2.81 -4.73
C ILE A 13 15.22 -4.12 -4.25
N VAL A 14 14.28 -4.04 -3.32
CA VAL A 14 13.42 -5.15 -2.91
C VAL A 14 12.05 -4.99 -3.57
N PHE A 15 11.42 -6.08 -3.99
CA PHE A 15 10.11 -6.03 -4.65
C PHE A 15 9.31 -7.33 -4.47
N GLU A 16 8.00 -7.22 -4.61
CA GLU A 16 7.09 -8.38 -4.70
C GLU A 16 7.09 -8.93 -6.14
N PHE A 17 7.23 -10.25 -6.25
CA PHE A 17 7.05 -10.99 -7.49
C PHE A 17 6.03 -12.11 -7.26
N ARG A 18 5.01 -12.19 -8.12
CA ARG A 18 4.01 -13.28 -8.13
C ARG A 18 4.20 -14.13 -9.39
N PRO A 19 4.85 -15.31 -9.31
CA PRO A 19 4.91 -16.24 -10.42
C PRO A 19 3.50 -16.78 -10.77
N PRO A 20 3.23 -17.21 -12.03
CA PRO A 20 1.90 -17.66 -12.45
C PRO A 20 1.27 -18.75 -11.57
N ASP A 21 2.08 -19.70 -11.10
CA ASP A 21 1.62 -20.87 -10.34
C ASP A 21 2.07 -20.83 -8.87
N ARG A 22 2.43 -19.64 -8.35
CA ARG A 22 2.87 -19.47 -6.96
C ARG A 22 2.23 -18.25 -6.32
N ILE A 23 2.22 -18.28 -5.00
CA ILE A 23 1.87 -17.13 -4.17
C ILE A 23 2.96 -16.04 -4.23
N PRO A 24 2.65 -14.80 -3.81
CA PRO A 24 3.60 -13.69 -3.80
C PRO A 24 4.89 -14.04 -3.05
N GLN A 25 6.02 -13.60 -3.60
CA GLN A 25 7.36 -13.83 -3.06
C GLN A 25 8.13 -12.50 -3.00
N ILE A 26 9.13 -12.42 -2.11
CA ILE A 26 10.03 -11.27 -2.00
C ILE A 26 11.35 -11.56 -2.71
N TRP A 27 11.74 -10.63 -3.58
CA TRP A 27 12.97 -10.68 -4.35
C TRP A 27 13.79 -9.42 -4.09
N VAL A 28 15.11 -9.57 -4.18
CA VAL A 28 16.09 -8.48 -4.13
C VAL A 28 16.93 -8.49 -5.40
N MET A 29 17.34 -7.30 -5.84
CA MET A 29 18.32 -7.11 -6.91
C MET A 29 19.16 -5.87 -6.63
N ASN A 30 20.30 -5.76 -7.32
CA ASN A 30 21.07 -4.51 -7.36
C ASN A 30 20.29 -3.44 -8.15
N ALA A 31 20.60 -2.17 -7.87
CA ALA A 31 20.00 -1.01 -8.51
C ALA A 31 20.15 -0.98 -10.04
N ASP A 32 21.20 -1.61 -10.57
CA ASP A 32 21.45 -1.77 -11.99
C ASP A 32 20.70 -2.95 -12.63
N GLY A 33 19.91 -3.69 -11.83
CA GLY A 33 19.13 -4.86 -12.24
C GLY A 33 19.91 -6.18 -12.19
N SER A 34 21.19 -6.16 -11.79
CA SER A 34 21.98 -7.39 -11.61
C SER A 34 21.65 -8.10 -10.29
N ASP A 35 22.13 -9.34 -10.16
CA ASP A 35 22.02 -10.16 -8.94
C ASP A 35 20.58 -10.30 -8.41
N GLN A 36 19.63 -10.52 -9.33
CA GLN A 36 18.25 -10.77 -8.96
C GLN A 36 18.12 -12.17 -8.33
N HIS A 37 17.67 -12.23 -7.08
CA HIS A 37 17.47 -13.49 -6.37
C HIS A 37 16.26 -13.44 -5.43
N LEU A 38 15.68 -14.63 -5.21
CA LEU A 38 14.64 -14.85 -4.23
C LEU A 38 15.26 -14.76 -2.83
N VAL A 39 14.65 -13.99 -1.92
CA VAL A 39 15.12 -13.91 -0.53
C VAL A 39 14.75 -15.20 0.21
N PHE A 40 13.47 -15.53 0.23
CA PHE A 40 12.94 -16.80 0.71
C PHE A 40 11.51 -17.00 0.20
N ALA A 41 10.96 -18.22 0.29
CA ALA A 41 9.53 -18.48 0.06
C ALA A 41 9.11 -19.77 0.77
N GLU A 42 7.88 -19.80 1.28
CA GLU A 42 7.23 -21.00 1.82
C GLU A 42 5.90 -21.26 1.13
N GLN A 43 5.48 -22.52 1.01
CA GLN A 43 4.38 -22.91 0.12
C GLN A 43 3.00 -22.39 0.53
N ASP A 44 2.78 -22.15 1.83
CA ASP A 44 1.47 -21.78 2.38
C ASP A 44 1.32 -20.28 2.66
N PHE A 45 2.36 -19.50 2.39
CA PHE A 45 2.43 -18.09 2.76
C PHE A 45 2.82 -17.19 1.60
N GLY A 46 1.99 -16.18 1.34
CA GLY A 46 2.35 -15.11 0.41
C GLY A 46 3.10 -14.01 1.14
N GLU A 47 4.24 -13.60 0.62
CA GLU A 47 5.00 -12.47 1.14
C GLU A 47 4.78 -11.21 0.29
N ASN A 48 4.37 -10.11 0.92
CA ASN A 48 3.96 -8.89 0.21
C ASN A 48 4.43 -7.60 0.89
N ARG A 49 4.52 -6.55 0.07
CA ARG A 49 4.87 -5.16 0.46
C ARG A 49 6.16 -5.07 1.30
N PRO A 50 7.31 -5.54 0.78
CA PRO A 50 8.57 -5.50 1.51
C PRO A 50 9.16 -4.08 1.60
N SER A 51 9.95 -3.82 2.65
CA SER A 51 10.84 -2.66 2.76
C SER A 51 12.13 -3.01 3.51
N PHE A 52 13.21 -2.27 3.27
CA PHE A 52 14.48 -2.44 3.97
C PHE A 52 14.44 -1.81 5.37
N SER A 53 15.23 -2.36 6.30
CA SER A 53 15.68 -1.63 7.47
C SER A 53 16.62 -0.49 7.08
N PRO A 54 16.77 0.56 7.90
CA PRO A 54 17.61 1.72 7.55
C PRO A 54 19.09 1.38 7.35
N ASP A 55 19.58 0.36 8.04
CA ASP A 55 20.94 -0.16 7.90
C ASP A 55 21.10 -1.12 6.70
N GLY A 56 20.01 -1.45 6.01
CA GLY A 56 19.99 -2.34 4.85
C GLY A 56 20.22 -3.83 5.16
N THR A 57 20.25 -4.24 6.44
CA THR A 57 20.59 -5.63 6.80
C THR A 57 19.37 -6.56 6.86
N LYS A 58 18.17 -6.00 7.05
CA LYS A 58 16.91 -6.73 7.19
C LYS A 58 15.86 -6.20 6.22
N LEU A 59 14.86 -7.04 6.00
CA LEU A 59 13.60 -6.69 5.36
C LEU A 59 12.48 -6.78 6.39
N VAL A 60 11.49 -5.90 6.28
CA VAL A 60 10.18 -6.05 6.94
C VAL A 60 9.10 -6.20 5.87
N PHE A 61 8.14 -7.09 6.11
CA PHE A 61 7.11 -7.42 5.13
C PHE A 61 5.86 -7.98 5.79
N ALA A 62 4.75 -7.98 5.05
CA ALA A 62 3.55 -8.69 5.45
C ALA A 62 3.63 -10.13 4.93
N ARG A 63 3.27 -11.07 5.79
CA ARG A 63 3.19 -12.49 5.48
C ARG A 63 1.75 -12.93 5.63
N CYS A 64 1.15 -13.41 4.56
CA CYS A 64 -0.27 -13.73 4.49
C CYS A 64 -0.50 -15.23 4.35
N GLN A 65 -1.41 -15.79 5.14
CA GLN A 65 -1.85 -17.17 5.01
C GLN A 65 -2.99 -17.22 3.99
N LEU A 66 -2.68 -17.68 2.77
CA LEU A 66 -3.59 -17.56 1.60
C LEU A 66 -4.47 -18.80 1.35
N LEU A 67 -4.37 -19.83 2.20
CA LEU A 67 -5.01 -21.13 1.99
C LEU A 67 -6.05 -21.54 3.06
N VAL A 68 -6.47 -20.61 3.95
CA VAL A 68 -7.42 -20.94 5.04
C VAL A 68 -8.62 -20.00 5.05
N GLY A 69 -9.74 -20.45 4.46
CA GLY A 69 -11.07 -19.85 4.65
C GLY A 69 -11.21 -18.40 4.15
N ASP A 70 -12.41 -17.83 4.31
CA ASP A 70 -12.90 -16.60 3.66
C ASP A 70 -12.16 -15.28 3.99
N GLY A 71 -10.90 -15.29 4.45
CA GLY A 71 -10.14 -14.07 4.77
C GLY A 71 -8.62 -14.24 4.73
N ASP A 72 -7.94 -13.40 3.93
CA ASP A 72 -6.47 -13.31 3.89
C ASP A 72 -5.93 -12.67 5.17
N THR A 73 -5.60 -13.50 6.17
CA THR A 73 -4.96 -13.02 7.40
C THR A 73 -3.46 -12.82 7.16
N CYS A 74 -2.95 -11.67 7.57
CA CYS A 74 -1.53 -11.33 7.42
C CYS A 74 -0.95 -10.86 8.75
N ALA A 75 0.31 -11.16 8.98
CA ALA A 75 1.09 -10.64 10.10
C ALA A 75 2.41 -10.05 9.60
N ILE A 76 3.07 -9.23 10.43
CA ILE A 76 4.31 -8.55 10.08
C ILE A 76 5.50 -9.42 10.49
N TYR A 77 6.44 -9.59 9.57
CA TYR A 77 7.64 -10.38 9.75
C TYR A 77 8.87 -9.58 9.36
N THR A 78 10.01 -9.99 9.90
CA THR A 78 11.33 -9.55 9.46
C THR A 78 12.19 -10.74 9.06
N VAL A 79 13.14 -10.52 8.16
CA VAL A 79 14.12 -11.51 7.72
C VAL A 79 15.43 -10.77 7.36
N GLY A 80 16.57 -11.42 7.49
CA GLY A 80 17.82 -10.94 6.90
C GLY A 80 17.69 -10.83 5.38
N VAL A 81 18.40 -9.86 4.77
CA VAL A 81 18.45 -9.74 3.30
C VAL A 81 19.01 -11.00 2.64
N ASP A 82 19.80 -11.79 3.38
CA ASP A 82 20.31 -13.10 2.99
C ASP A 82 19.30 -14.27 3.11
N GLY A 83 18.06 -13.97 3.52
CA GLY A 83 16.99 -14.96 3.71
C GLY A 83 17.01 -15.69 5.05
N THR A 84 17.94 -15.36 5.96
CA THR A 84 18.05 -16.02 7.26
C THR A 84 17.36 -15.25 8.39
N GLY A 85 17.10 -15.91 9.52
CA GLY A 85 16.59 -15.22 10.71
C GLY A 85 15.16 -14.68 10.58
N LEU A 86 14.26 -15.43 9.96
CA LEU A 86 12.84 -15.10 9.87
C LEU A 86 12.21 -14.98 11.28
N ILE A 87 11.67 -13.82 11.60
CA ILE A 87 11.08 -13.49 12.92
C ILE A 87 9.70 -12.87 12.73
N ALA A 88 8.72 -13.36 13.48
CA ALA A 88 7.40 -12.74 13.58
C ALA A 88 7.46 -11.50 14.49
N ILE A 89 7.00 -10.35 13.98
CA ILE A 89 6.85 -9.10 14.76
C ILE A 89 5.44 -8.98 15.32
N THR A 90 4.44 -9.42 14.54
CA THR A 90 3.07 -9.56 15.01
C THR A 90 2.58 -10.99 14.79
N THR A 91 1.46 -11.34 15.42
CA THR A 91 0.83 -12.67 15.26
C THR A 91 -0.32 -12.61 14.26
N PHE A 92 -0.59 -13.72 13.59
CA PHE A 92 -1.83 -13.88 12.83
C PHE A 92 -3.03 -13.74 13.76
N GLN A 93 -4.05 -13.02 13.30
CA GLN A 93 -5.31 -12.84 14.00
C GLN A 93 -6.44 -13.14 13.03
N ARG A 94 -7.49 -13.79 13.52
CA ARG A 94 -8.56 -14.35 12.69
C ARG A 94 -9.33 -13.29 11.89
N ASP A 95 -9.51 -12.12 12.47
CA ASP A 95 -10.40 -11.07 11.94
C ASP A 95 -9.63 -9.77 11.63
N THR A 96 -8.30 -9.81 11.61
CA THR A 96 -7.48 -8.66 11.26
C THR A 96 -6.33 -9.05 10.34
N THR A 97 -5.90 -8.09 9.52
CA THR A 97 -4.82 -8.27 8.56
C THR A 97 -3.82 -7.13 8.68
N ALA A 98 -2.56 -7.46 8.98
CA ALA A 98 -1.47 -6.51 9.11
C ALA A 98 -0.75 -6.32 7.77
N ARG A 99 -0.57 -5.07 7.33
CA ARG A 99 -0.17 -4.73 5.96
C ARG A 99 0.75 -3.51 5.91
N SER A 100 1.52 -3.41 4.83
CA SER A 100 2.35 -2.25 4.49
C SER A 100 3.32 -1.83 5.61
N PRO A 101 4.12 -2.76 6.16
CA PRO A 101 5.03 -2.42 7.23
C PRO A 101 6.25 -1.65 6.74
N MET A 102 6.80 -0.83 7.62
CA MET A 102 8.00 -0.07 7.35
C MET A 102 8.72 0.37 8.62
N TYR A 103 10.05 0.41 8.57
CA TYR A 103 10.86 0.91 9.67
C TYR A 103 10.82 2.44 9.77
N SER A 104 10.91 2.94 11.00
CA SER A 104 11.34 4.31 11.29
C SER A 104 12.79 4.52 10.81
N PRO A 105 13.22 5.77 10.52
CA PRO A 105 14.57 6.04 10.03
C PRO A 105 15.70 5.61 10.97
N ASP A 106 15.44 5.53 12.27
CA ASP A 106 16.37 5.04 13.29
C ASP A 106 16.34 3.50 13.46
N GLY A 107 15.42 2.82 12.78
CA GLY A 107 15.28 1.35 12.79
C GLY A 107 14.65 0.77 14.07
N THR A 108 14.21 1.62 15.00
CA THR A 108 13.73 1.16 16.31
C THR A 108 12.25 0.79 16.32
N THR A 109 11.47 1.36 15.42
CA THR A 109 10.01 1.23 15.37
C THR A 109 9.58 0.78 13.98
N ILE A 110 8.51 0.00 13.90
CA ILE A 110 7.84 -0.38 12.65
C ILE A 110 6.44 0.23 12.65
N ALA A 111 6.13 1.02 11.63
CA ALA A 111 4.76 1.45 11.34
C ALA A 111 4.11 0.47 10.37
N PHE A 112 2.83 0.16 10.58
CA PHE A 112 2.07 -0.70 9.69
C PHE A 112 0.57 -0.41 9.81
N ILE A 113 -0.21 -0.98 8.89
CA ILE A 113 -1.67 -0.90 8.92
C ILE A 113 -2.22 -2.19 9.49
N LEU A 114 -3.09 -2.08 10.48
CA LEU A 114 -3.95 -3.17 10.92
C LEU A 114 -5.36 -2.84 10.47
N SER A 115 -5.96 -3.73 9.68
CA SER A 115 -7.35 -3.58 9.25
C SER A 115 -8.17 -4.78 9.70
N GLU A 116 -9.35 -4.51 10.23
CA GLU A 116 -10.34 -5.56 10.49
C GLU A 116 -10.90 -6.09 9.17
N ASP A 117 -11.08 -7.41 9.08
CA ASP A 117 -11.75 -8.08 7.99
C ASP A 117 -13.27 -8.02 8.24
N THR A 118 -13.87 -6.86 7.95
CA THR A 118 -15.30 -6.63 8.21
C THR A 118 -16.12 -6.79 6.93
N ALA A 119 -17.35 -7.28 7.09
CA ALA A 119 -18.35 -7.32 6.02
C ALA A 119 -18.69 -5.92 5.43
N HIS A 120 -18.26 -4.84 6.10
CA HIS A 120 -18.58 -3.45 5.76
C HIS A 120 -17.42 -2.68 5.12
N GLY A 121 -16.28 -3.32 4.88
CA GLY A 121 -15.15 -2.73 4.17
C GLY A 121 -13.84 -2.71 4.95
N PHE A 122 -12.82 -2.11 4.33
CA PHE A 122 -11.43 -2.09 4.80
C PHE A 122 -11.21 -0.98 5.83
N HIS A 123 -11.16 -1.23 7.13
CA HIS A 123 -10.89 -0.16 8.12
C HIS A 123 -9.39 -0.08 8.47
N GLY A 124 -8.62 0.60 7.63
CA GLY A 124 -7.18 0.76 7.83
C GLY A 124 -6.85 1.67 9.02
N VAL A 125 -6.17 1.11 10.02
CA VAL A 125 -5.70 1.83 11.21
C VAL A 125 -4.18 1.75 11.28
N THR A 126 -3.52 2.88 11.54
CA THR A 126 -2.05 2.88 11.66
C THR A 126 -1.63 2.50 13.08
N TYR A 127 -0.71 1.54 13.16
CA TYR A 127 -0.10 1.05 14.38
C TYR A 127 1.41 1.23 14.33
N LEU A 128 2.01 1.33 15.52
CA LEU A 128 3.43 1.22 15.75
C LEU A 128 3.71 -0.01 16.60
N VAL A 129 4.82 -0.67 16.34
CA VAL A 129 5.40 -1.73 17.16
C VAL A 129 6.90 -1.53 17.19
N ASP A 130 7.56 -1.85 18.30
CA ASP A 130 9.02 -1.79 18.35
C ASP A 130 9.60 -2.89 17.45
N ALA A 131 10.82 -2.71 16.95
CA ALA A 131 11.44 -3.62 16.00
C ALA A 131 11.67 -5.05 16.55
N ASP A 132 11.55 -5.24 17.86
CA ASP A 132 11.59 -6.53 18.54
C ASP A 132 10.19 -7.17 18.75
N GLY A 133 9.12 -6.51 18.31
CA GLY A 133 7.72 -6.94 18.46
C GLY A 133 7.03 -6.43 19.74
N SER A 134 7.73 -5.69 20.60
CA SER A 134 7.15 -5.14 21.82
C SER A 134 6.41 -3.81 21.59
N HIS A 135 5.70 -3.33 22.63
CA HIS A 135 5.02 -2.02 22.66
C HIS A 135 4.11 -1.69 21.46
N LEU A 136 3.38 -2.69 20.96
CA LEU A 136 2.33 -2.51 19.96
C LEU A 136 1.29 -1.47 20.44
N ARG A 137 1.09 -0.42 19.65
CA ARG A 137 0.19 0.70 19.96
C ARG A 137 -0.47 1.29 18.73
N ARG A 138 -1.73 1.68 18.87
CA ARG A 138 -2.51 2.38 17.85
C ARG A 138 -2.17 3.88 17.85
N ILE A 139 -2.02 4.49 16.68
CA ILE A 139 -1.73 5.94 16.56
C ILE A 139 -2.76 6.74 15.76
N THR A 140 -3.74 6.08 15.13
CA THR A 140 -4.88 6.72 14.46
C THR A 140 -6.20 6.11 14.94
N GLU A 141 -7.30 6.85 14.82
CA GLU A 141 -8.64 6.26 14.96
C GLU A 141 -8.98 5.38 13.74
N PRO A 142 -10.02 4.53 13.81
CA PRO A 142 -10.39 3.61 12.72
C PRO A 142 -11.03 4.25 11.48
N GLU A 143 -11.65 5.42 11.64
CA GLU A 143 -12.46 6.08 10.61
C GLU A 143 -11.72 6.69 9.38
N PRO A 144 -10.42 7.05 9.42
CA PRO A 144 -9.77 7.67 8.27
C PRO A 144 -9.32 6.68 7.19
N CYS A 145 -9.52 5.36 7.40
CA CYS A 145 -9.23 4.33 6.39
C CYS A 145 -7.82 4.44 5.78
N LEU A 146 -6.84 4.70 6.63
CA LEU A 146 -5.49 5.08 6.22
C LEU A 146 -4.71 3.87 5.78
N ILE A 147 -3.94 4.03 4.69
CA ILE A 147 -3.04 2.99 4.18
C ILE A 147 -1.69 3.51 3.75
N ARG A 148 -0.71 2.60 3.81
CA ARG A 148 0.68 2.81 3.37
C ARG A 148 1.31 4.02 4.09
N PRO A 149 1.66 3.86 5.37
CA PRO A 149 2.48 4.88 6.01
C PRO A 149 3.79 5.05 5.23
N ASP A 150 4.35 6.26 5.29
CA ASP A 150 5.74 6.57 4.97
C ASP A 150 6.33 7.54 6.01
N TRP A 151 7.55 7.29 6.48
CA TRP A 151 8.21 8.10 7.54
C TRP A 151 8.94 9.29 6.92
N SER A 152 8.89 10.44 7.57
CA SER A 152 9.80 11.53 7.25
C SER A 152 11.24 11.12 7.59
N PRO A 153 12.25 11.61 6.86
CA PRO A 153 13.66 11.23 7.10
C PRO A 153 14.17 11.54 8.51
N ASP A 154 13.57 12.53 9.17
CA ASP A 154 13.89 12.89 10.57
C ASP A 154 13.10 12.08 11.61
N GLY A 155 12.20 11.19 11.17
CA GLY A 155 11.38 10.33 12.02
C GLY A 155 10.24 11.05 12.75
N THR A 156 9.99 12.33 12.48
CA THR A 156 9.01 13.12 13.25
C THR A 156 7.59 13.05 12.71
N LYS A 157 7.41 12.63 11.46
CA LYS A 157 6.11 12.60 10.76
C LYS A 157 5.91 11.31 10.00
N ILE A 158 4.63 11.01 9.77
CA ILE A 158 4.19 9.94 8.88
C ILE A 158 3.25 10.54 7.84
N THR A 159 3.48 10.26 6.55
CA THR A 159 2.51 10.49 5.48
C THR A 159 1.79 9.20 5.16
N THR A 160 0.54 9.31 4.71
CA THR A 160 -0.33 8.18 4.38
C THR A 160 -1.40 8.69 3.42
N PHE A 161 -2.27 7.83 2.91
CA PHE A 161 -3.49 8.29 2.25
C PHE A 161 -4.71 7.54 2.75
N ALA A 162 -5.85 8.22 2.73
CA ALA A 162 -7.14 7.60 3.01
C ALA A 162 -7.67 6.88 1.78
N HIS A 163 -8.23 5.69 1.97
CA HIS A 163 -8.72 4.81 0.91
C HIS A 163 -10.25 4.61 0.95
N PHE A 164 -10.76 3.79 0.02
CA PHE A 164 -12.17 3.53 -0.38
C PHE A 164 -13.32 3.61 0.65
N CYS A 165 -13.09 3.60 1.95
CA CYS A 165 -14.13 3.80 2.97
C CYS A 165 -14.15 5.19 3.62
N ASN A 166 -13.27 6.09 3.20
CA ASN A 166 -13.44 7.52 3.46
C ASN A 166 -14.59 8.03 2.59
N PRO A 167 -15.53 8.85 3.12
CA PRO A 167 -16.53 9.54 2.28
C PRO A 167 -15.92 10.50 1.26
N GLN A 168 -14.59 10.70 1.27
CA GLN A 168 -13.83 11.45 0.29
C GLN A 168 -13.05 10.52 -0.65
N ASN A 169 -12.76 11.01 -1.84
CA ASN A 169 -11.82 10.38 -2.76
C ASN A 169 -10.44 10.24 -2.10
N GLU A 170 -9.54 9.40 -2.65
CA GLU A 170 -8.26 9.19 -1.98
C GLU A 170 -7.48 10.48 -1.82
N THR A 171 -7.03 10.73 -0.60
CA THR A 171 -6.43 12.00 -0.17
C THR A 171 -5.18 11.74 0.63
N ILE A 172 -4.15 12.55 0.37
CA ILE A 172 -2.89 12.50 1.11
C ILE A 172 -3.09 13.14 2.47
N ALA A 173 -2.62 12.47 3.51
CA ALA A 173 -2.61 12.97 4.87
C ALA A 173 -1.22 12.85 5.49
N VAL A 174 -0.93 13.74 6.42
CA VAL A 174 0.27 13.72 7.26
C VAL A 174 -0.15 13.74 8.72
N MET A 175 0.63 13.10 9.58
CA MET A 175 0.44 13.11 11.03
C MET A 175 1.78 13.12 11.74
N ASP A 176 1.77 13.40 13.05
CA ASP A 176 2.97 13.23 13.86
C ASP A 176 3.26 11.75 14.05
N ALA A 177 4.55 11.38 14.03
CA ALA A 177 5.00 10.00 14.06
C ALA A 177 4.53 9.21 15.29
N HIS A 178 4.33 9.89 16.42
CA HIS A 178 3.82 9.27 17.65
C HIS A 178 2.29 9.25 17.74
N GLY A 179 1.60 9.69 16.68
CA GLY A 179 0.15 9.85 16.60
C GLY A 179 -0.30 11.28 16.85
N GLY A 180 -1.56 11.55 16.50
CA GLY A 180 -2.16 12.88 16.58
C GLY A 180 -1.81 13.79 15.40
N HIS A 181 -2.44 14.97 15.39
CA HIS A 181 -2.29 15.99 14.33
C HIS A 181 -2.44 15.45 12.90
N LEU A 182 -3.35 14.48 12.69
CA LEU A 182 -3.71 14.02 11.36
C LEU A 182 -4.33 15.17 10.56
N GLN A 183 -3.67 15.55 9.47
CA GLN A 183 -4.07 16.60 8.56
C GLN A 183 -4.12 16.06 7.13
N TYR A 184 -5.27 16.22 6.47
CA TYR A 184 -5.39 16.01 5.02
C TYR A 184 -4.77 17.19 4.28
N LEU A 185 -3.82 16.92 3.39
CA LEU A 185 -3.09 17.92 2.60
C LEU A 185 -3.73 18.16 1.24
N THR A 186 -4.57 17.23 0.78
CA THR A 186 -5.32 17.31 -0.48
C THR A 186 -6.81 17.21 -0.19
N ASP A 187 -7.63 17.93 -0.94
CA ASP A 187 -9.09 17.80 -0.95
C ASP A 187 -9.53 17.41 -2.36
N ASN A 188 -10.00 16.18 -2.50
CA ASN A 188 -10.43 15.60 -3.77
C ASN A 188 -11.96 15.46 -3.86
N GLY A 189 -12.70 16.04 -2.92
CA GLY A 189 -14.15 15.94 -2.85
C GLY A 189 -14.66 14.56 -2.42
N LYS A 190 -15.99 14.42 -2.45
CA LYS A 190 -16.72 13.22 -1.98
C LYS A 190 -17.33 12.40 -3.12
N ASP A 191 -17.16 12.87 -4.35
CA ASP A 191 -17.70 12.22 -5.52
C ASP A 191 -16.63 11.31 -6.14
N TYR A 192 -16.65 10.06 -5.72
CA TYR A 192 -15.66 9.04 -6.08
C TYR A 192 -15.44 8.95 -7.60
N PHE A 193 -16.47 9.15 -8.41
CA PHE A 193 -16.38 9.02 -9.86
C PHE A 193 -16.03 10.33 -10.59
N ASN A 194 -16.07 11.48 -9.89
CA ASN A 194 -15.87 12.79 -10.51
C ASN A 194 -14.70 13.61 -9.93
N GLY A 195 -14.13 13.21 -8.79
CA GLY A 195 -12.92 13.82 -8.20
C GLY A 195 -11.63 13.05 -8.50
N SER A 196 -10.48 13.70 -8.38
CA SER A 196 -9.17 13.04 -8.50
C SER A 196 -8.89 12.08 -7.36
N HIS A 197 -7.87 11.25 -7.50
CA HIS A 197 -7.50 10.24 -6.51
C HIS A 197 -5.99 10.28 -6.24
N ASP A 198 -5.61 10.70 -5.04
CA ASP A 198 -4.21 10.85 -4.64
C ASP A 198 -3.75 9.69 -3.79
N ARG A 199 -2.70 8.99 -4.23
CA ARG A 199 -2.26 7.72 -3.67
C ARG A 199 -0.75 7.65 -3.54
N ASN A 200 -0.29 6.73 -2.70
CA ASN A 200 1.11 6.33 -2.58
C ASN A 200 2.08 7.50 -2.29
N PRO A 201 1.83 8.31 -1.25
CA PRO A 201 2.72 9.40 -0.91
C PRO A 201 4.06 8.87 -0.39
N ALA A 202 5.13 9.63 -0.64
CA ALA A 202 6.44 9.41 -0.05
C ALA A 202 7.14 10.75 0.24
N PHE A 203 7.90 10.82 1.33
CA PHE A 203 8.73 11.98 1.63
C PHE A 203 9.95 12.06 0.69
N SER A 204 10.38 13.28 0.39
CA SER A 204 11.70 13.49 -0.21
C SER A 204 12.81 13.18 0.80
N PRO A 205 14.03 12.78 0.35
CA PRO A 205 15.13 12.45 1.26
C PRO A 205 15.55 13.58 2.21
N ASP A 206 15.29 14.84 1.85
CA ASP A 206 15.54 16.01 2.69
C ASP A 206 14.36 16.43 3.57
N GLY A 207 13.25 15.69 3.52
CA GLY A 207 12.03 15.90 4.30
C GLY A 207 11.24 17.15 3.93
N LYS A 208 11.56 17.85 2.83
CA LYS A 208 10.88 19.12 2.48
C LYS A 208 9.63 18.96 1.62
N PHE A 209 9.51 17.84 0.92
CA PHE A 209 8.44 17.59 -0.04
C PHE A 209 7.78 16.23 0.19
N ILE A 210 6.55 16.12 -0.31
CA ILE A 210 5.84 14.86 -0.48
C ILE A 210 5.59 14.70 -1.98
N VAL A 211 5.98 13.54 -2.52
CA VAL A 211 5.63 13.10 -3.88
C VAL A 211 4.53 12.06 -3.81
N PHE A 212 3.62 12.06 -4.77
CA PHE A 212 2.52 11.09 -4.80
C PHE A 212 1.97 10.93 -6.22
N GLU A 213 1.19 9.88 -6.44
CA GLU A 213 0.47 9.66 -7.69
C GLU A 213 -0.92 10.27 -7.62
N ARG A 214 -1.32 11.01 -8.65
CA ARG A 214 -2.71 11.47 -8.83
C ARG A 214 -3.31 10.82 -10.06
N HIS A 215 -4.43 10.13 -9.87
CA HIS A 215 -5.26 9.61 -10.96
C HIS A 215 -6.36 10.59 -11.33
N THR A 216 -6.76 10.58 -12.60
CA THR A 216 -8.00 11.21 -13.06
C THR A 216 -9.22 10.50 -12.46
N PRO A 217 -10.39 11.16 -12.40
CA PRO A 217 -11.60 10.55 -11.83
C PRO A 217 -12.00 9.21 -12.46
N ASP A 218 -11.71 9.02 -13.74
CA ASP A 218 -12.00 7.80 -14.50
C ASP A 218 -10.85 6.78 -14.50
N PHE A 219 -9.78 7.02 -13.72
CA PHE A 219 -8.56 6.19 -13.66
C PHE A 219 -7.89 5.95 -15.02
N SER A 220 -8.21 6.75 -16.04
CA SER A 220 -7.67 6.57 -17.38
C SER A 220 -6.29 7.19 -17.58
N ASP A 221 -5.89 8.08 -16.67
CA ASP A 221 -4.61 8.79 -16.70
C ASP A 221 -4.09 9.00 -15.28
N SER A 222 -2.76 9.02 -15.11
CA SER A 222 -2.12 9.36 -13.84
C SER A 222 -0.83 10.15 -14.05
N ALA A 223 -0.48 10.95 -13.04
CA ALA A 223 0.75 11.74 -13.05
C ALA A 223 1.37 11.79 -11.66
N ILE A 224 2.68 12.02 -11.62
CA ILE A 224 3.41 12.22 -10.37
C ILE A 224 3.28 13.69 -9.99
N TYR A 225 2.78 13.94 -8.78
CA TYR A 225 2.66 15.27 -8.18
C TYR A 225 3.66 15.44 -7.06
N VAL A 226 3.99 16.71 -6.78
CA VAL A 226 4.83 17.11 -5.66
C VAL A 226 4.18 18.30 -4.95
N MET A 227 4.26 18.29 -3.62
CA MET A 227 3.90 19.41 -2.76
C MET A 227 4.91 19.55 -1.62
N LYS A 228 4.92 20.71 -0.96
CA LYS A 228 5.63 20.86 0.32
C LYS A 228 4.94 20.03 1.41
N VAL A 229 5.68 19.68 2.46
CA VAL A 229 5.12 18.93 3.61
C VAL A 229 3.95 19.64 4.31
N ASP A 230 3.86 20.97 4.19
CA ASP A 230 2.73 21.76 4.70
C ASP A 230 1.51 21.78 3.76
N GLY A 231 1.54 21.05 2.65
CA GLY A 231 0.51 21.01 1.60
C GLY A 231 0.62 22.13 0.56
N GLY A 232 1.53 23.09 0.76
CA GLY A 232 1.71 24.22 -0.15
C GLY A 232 2.37 23.85 -1.48
N GLY A 233 2.06 24.61 -2.53
CA GLY A 233 2.79 24.54 -3.81
C GLY A 233 2.56 23.25 -4.61
N LEU A 234 1.42 22.61 -4.44
CA LEU A 234 1.00 21.43 -5.20
C LEU A 234 1.10 21.66 -6.71
N LYS A 235 1.85 20.80 -7.40
CA LYS A 235 2.02 20.84 -8.85
C LYS A 235 2.37 19.46 -9.43
N PRO A 236 2.09 19.20 -10.72
CA PRO A 236 2.62 18.02 -11.39
C PRO A 236 4.15 18.11 -11.51
N LEU A 237 4.84 17.01 -11.21
CA LEU A 237 6.28 16.82 -11.41
C LEU A 237 6.58 16.15 -12.75
N ALA A 238 5.82 15.12 -13.09
CA ALA A 238 5.90 14.43 -14.38
C ALA A 238 4.50 13.95 -14.80
N VAL A 239 4.09 14.31 -16.01
CA VAL A 239 2.88 13.74 -16.64
C VAL A 239 3.32 12.48 -17.36
N LEU A 240 2.80 11.32 -16.96
CA LEU A 240 3.10 10.07 -17.64
C LEU A 240 2.45 10.09 -19.03
N PRO A 241 3.11 9.56 -20.07
CA PRO A 241 2.50 9.49 -21.39
C PRO A 241 1.20 8.70 -21.30
N ARG A 242 0.10 9.27 -21.81
CA ARG A 242 -1.16 8.54 -21.93
C ARG A 242 -0.91 7.18 -22.56
N ALA A 243 -1.41 6.12 -21.93
CA ALA A 243 -1.64 4.88 -22.67
C ALA A 243 -2.46 5.27 -23.90
N LYS A 244 -1.93 5.00 -25.12
CA LYS A 244 -2.75 5.12 -26.32
C LYS A 244 -3.97 4.26 -26.06
N LYS A 245 -5.14 4.86 -25.89
CA LYS A 245 -6.40 4.11 -25.97
C LYS A 245 -6.32 3.40 -27.31
N THR A 246 -6.13 2.09 -27.32
CA THR A 246 -6.51 1.30 -28.48
C THR A 246 -7.98 1.67 -28.68
N PRO A 247 -8.36 2.28 -29.81
CA PRO A 247 -9.74 2.63 -30.02
C PRO A 247 -10.55 1.37 -29.75
N PRO A 248 -11.64 1.42 -28.97
CA PRO A 248 -12.59 0.33 -29.01
C PRO A 248 -12.95 0.17 -30.48
N GLY A 249 -12.65 -0.98 -31.08
CA GLY A 249 -13.22 -1.34 -32.37
C GLY A 249 -14.72 -1.06 -32.24
N SER A 250 -15.27 -0.29 -33.18
CA SER A 250 -16.62 0.27 -33.10
C SER A 250 -17.65 -0.80 -32.71
N LEU A 251 -18.00 -0.86 -31.43
CA LEU A 251 -19.10 -1.64 -30.93
C LEU A 251 -20.16 -0.67 -30.46
N ASN A 252 -21.02 -0.27 -31.41
CA ASN A 252 -22.35 0.21 -31.11
C ASN A 252 -23.08 -0.87 -30.31
N ARG A 253 -23.21 -0.71 -29.00
CA ARG A 253 -24.29 -1.38 -28.25
C ARG A 253 -24.87 -0.40 -27.23
N ARG A 254 -26.00 0.21 -27.62
CA ARG A 254 -27.03 0.59 -26.64
C ARG A 254 -27.66 -0.71 -26.16
N GLY A 255 -27.38 -1.09 -24.92
CA GLY A 255 -28.07 -2.18 -24.25
C GLY A 255 -28.38 -1.76 -22.82
N ARG A 256 -29.66 -1.82 -22.43
CA ARG A 256 -30.06 -1.70 -21.03
C ARG A 256 -29.67 -2.99 -20.30
N LEU A 257 -29.15 -2.85 -19.09
CA LEU A 257 -28.93 -3.95 -18.16
C LEU A 257 -30.28 -4.64 -17.87
N LYS A 258 -30.29 -5.96 -17.93
CA LYS A 258 -31.40 -6.79 -17.46
C LYS A 258 -30.86 -7.80 -16.45
N GLU A 259 -31.62 -7.96 -15.39
CA GLU A 259 -31.43 -8.92 -14.31
C GLU A 259 -31.56 -10.36 -14.86
N ILE A 260 -30.61 -11.23 -14.51
CA ILE A 260 -30.56 -12.62 -14.96
C ILE A 260 -30.32 -13.50 -13.73
N GLU A 261 -31.35 -13.67 -12.88
CA GLU A 261 -31.68 -14.87 -12.10
C GLU A 261 -32.56 -14.54 -10.90
N ASP A 262 -33.56 -15.38 -10.66
CA ASP A 262 -34.45 -15.35 -9.50
C ASP A 262 -33.91 -16.36 -8.47
N GLY A 263 -33.34 -15.87 -7.36
CA GLY A 263 -32.96 -16.67 -6.18
C GLY A 263 -31.44 -16.75 -5.87
N GLY A 264 -31.02 -16.08 -4.79
CA GLY A 264 -29.67 -16.17 -4.19
C GLY A 264 -29.22 -14.82 -3.59
N VAL A 265 -28.61 -14.81 -2.39
CA VAL A 265 -28.53 -13.63 -1.49
C VAL A 265 -27.52 -12.54 -1.93
N ILE A 266 -26.88 -12.60 -3.10
CA ILE A 266 -25.99 -11.52 -3.59
C ILE A 266 -26.05 -11.42 -5.13
N PRO A 267 -26.53 -10.30 -5.73
CA PRO A 267 -26.54 -10.13 -7.18
C PRO A 267 -25.13 -9.88 -7.74
N ARG A 268 -24.73 -10.65 -8.76
CA ARG A 268 -23.51 -10.40 -9.55
C ARG A 268 -23.88 -9.82 -10.92
N TRP A 269 -23.20 -8.73 -11.29
CA TRP A 269 -23.33 -8.10 -12.61
C TRP A 269 -22.15 -8.53 -13.48
N GLY A 270 -22.42 -9.07 -14.67
CA GLY A 270 -21.41 -9.52 -15.62
C GLY A 270 -21.90 -9.48 -17.07
N VAL A 271 -20.96 -9.46 -18.01
CA VAL A 271 -21.25 -9.55 -19.45
C VAL A 271 -21.11 -11.01 -19.87
N ALA A 272 -22.21 -11.62 -20.33
CA ALA A 272 -22.18 -12.94 -20.94
C ALA A 272 -21.78 -12.83 -22.43
N PRO A 273 -20.89 -13.69 -22.95
CA PRO A 273 -20.70 -13.84 -24.39
C PRO A 273 -21.93 -14.53 -25.01
N GLU A 274 -22.25 -14.16 -26.26
CA GLU A 274 -23.11 -14.97 -27.13
C GLU A 274 -22.43 -16.29 -27.51
#